data_AF-A0A5R8N9L6-F1
#
_entry.id   AF-A0A5R8N9L6-F1
#
_cell.length_a   1.000
_cell.length_b   1.000
_cell.length_c   1.000
_cell.angle_alpha   90.00
_cell.angle_beta   90.00
_cell.angle_gamma   90.00
#
_symmetry.space_group_name_H-M   'P 1'
#
loop_
_entity.id
_entity.type
_entity.pdbx_description
1 polymer ?
#
loop_
_entity_poly.entity_id
_entity_poly.type
_entity_poly.pdbx_seq_one_letter_code
_entity_poly.pdbx_strand_id
1 'polypeptide(L)'
;MREGIEADPTRLDDAAQRMGEHGTDLSAAIQRLTERGSAAAAWRDDGLIAPFVDIYSGCVHEAARALSAVSRTVRSTGHGMHDTAASLVEADAAARRVLGPDEVAP
;
A
#
# COMPACT_ATOMS: atom_id res chain seq x y z
N MET A 1 9.03 10.55 -34.05
CA MET A 1 9.53 10.61 -32.67
C MET A 1 8.34 10.50 -31.74
N ARG A 2 8.11 9.31 -31.17
CA ARG A 2 7.18 9.11 -30.06
C ARG A 2 8.01 9.43 -28.83
N GLU A 3 7.68 10.49 -28.08
CA GLU A 3 8.25 10.72 -26.76
C GLU A 3 7.92 9.47 -25.92
N GLY A 4 8.91 8.59 -25.77
CA GLY A 4 8.81 7.48 -24.85
C GLY A 4 8.68 8.08 -23.47
N ILE A 5 7.68 7.64 -22.72
CA ILE A 5 7.59 7.94 -21.29
C ILE A 5 8.93 7.50 -20.70
N GLU A 6 9.79 8.45 -20.35
CA GLU A 6 11.06 8.21 -19.66
C GLU A 6 10.70 7.86 -18.21
N ALA A 7 10.18 6.64 -18.04
CA ALA A 7 9.86 6.07 -16.75
C ALA A 7 11.14 5.45 -16.19
N ASP A 8 11.78 6.15 -15.26
CA ASP A 8 12.93 5.63 -14.52
C ASP A 8 12.50 4.43 -13.66
N PRO A 9 12.93 3.20 -14.01
CA PRO A 9 12.50 1.98 -13.30
C PRO A 9 12.99 1.97 -11.85
N THR A 10 14.13 2.59 -11.54
CA THR A 10 14.64 2.68 -10.16
C THR A 10 13.74 3.56 -9.31
N ARG A 11 13.27 4.70 -9.85
CA ARG A 11 12.35 5.58 -9.11
C ARG A 11 10.97 4.95 -8.91
N LEU A 12 10.52 4.14 -9.86
CA LEU A 12 9.29 3.34 -9.73
C LEU A 12 9.43 2.26 -8.66
N ASP A 13 10.57 1.59 -8.60
CA ASP A 13 10.84 0.56 -7.60
C ASP A 13 10.96 1.15 -6.18
N ASP A 14 11.65 2.29 -6.04
CA ASP A 14 11.69 3.05 -4.78
C ASP A 14 10.28 3.46 -4.32
N ALA A 15 9.41 3.87 -5.25
CA ALA A 15 8.02 4.20 -4.94
C ALA A 15 7.21 2.96 -4.56
N ALA A 16 7.45 1.82 -5.21
CA ALA A 16 6.86 0.53 -4.88
C ALA A 16 7.19 0.11 -3.44
N GLN A 17 8.47 0.20 -3.06
CA GLN A 17 8.91 -0.11 -1.71
C GLN A 17 8.22 0.77 -0.66
N ARG A 18 8.20 2.10 -0.87
CA ARG A 18 7.51 3.04 0.04
C ARG A 18 6.02 2.72 0.19
N MET A 19 5.34 2.37 -0.90
CA MET A 19 3.93 1.94 -0.81
C MET A 19 3.76 0.64 -0.04
N GLY A 20 4.68 -0.31 -0.19
CA GLY A 20 4.70 -1.55 0.60
C GLY A 20 4.85 -1.29 2.10
N GLU A 21 5.79 -0.42 2.47
CA GLU A 21 6.02 0.03 3.85
C GLU A 21 4.78 0.73 4.42
N HIS A 22 4.23 1.72 3.72
CA HIS A 22 3.01 2.42 4.15
C HIS A 22 1.80 1.49 4.25
N GLY A 23 1.66 0.53 3.34
CA GLY A 23 0.60 -0.48 3.41
C GLY A 23 0.73 -1.34 4.68
N THR A 24 1.96 -1.67 5.08
CA THR A 24 2.26 -2.44 6.31
C THR A 24 1.98 -1.61 7.57
N ASP A 25 2.45 -0.36 7.61
CA ASP A 25 2.22 0.56 8.72
C ASP A 25 0.72 0.82 8.92
N LEU A 26 -0.03 1.03 7.84
CA LEU A 26 -1.47 1.21 7.89
C LEU A 26 -2.18 -0.04 8.41
N SER A 27 -1.79 -1.23 7.94
CA SER A 27 -2.32 -2.50 8.47
C SER A 27 -2.10 -2.62 9.98
N ALA A 28 -0.90 -2.32 10.47
CA ALA A 28 -0.57 -2.38 11.89
C ALA A 28 -1.36 -1.33 12.71
N ALA A 29 -1.53 -0.12 12.18
CA ALA A 29 -2.32 0.94 12.83
C ALA A 29 -3.80 0.55 12.96
N ILE A 30 -4.37 -0.06 11.92
CA ILE A 30 -5.75 -0.57 11.93
C ILE A 30 -5.92 -1.66 12.98
N GLN A 31 -4.98 -2.60 13.05
CA GLN A 31 -5.02 -3.66 14.06
C GLN A 31 -5.07 -3.09 15.47
N ARG A 32 -4.17 -2.15 15.79
CA ARG A 32 -4.15 -1.48 17.11
C ARG A 32 -5.44 -0.72 17.40
N LEU A 33 -6.04 -0.09 16.37
CA LEU A 33 -7.33 0.59 16.51
C LEU A 33 -8.44 -0.41 16.86
N THR A 34 -8.51 -1.55 16.18
CA THR A 34 -9.50 -2.60 16.43
C THR A 34 -9.34 -3.21 17.83
N GLU A 35 -8.10 -3.53 18.23
CA GLU A 35 -7.80 -4.09 19.54
C GLU A 35 -8.25 -3.14 20.66
N ARG A 36 -7.95 -1.84 20.52
CA ARG A 36 -8.39 -0.81 21.47
C ARG A 36 -9.90 -0.63 21.47
N GLY A 37 -10.54 -0.65 20.29
CA GLY A 37 -11.98 -0.46 20.15
C GLY A 37 -12.81 -1.61 20.70
N SER A 38 -12.24 -2.82 20.72
CA SER A 38 -12.91 -4.04 21.18
C SER A 38 -12.69 -4.34 22.67
N ALA A 39 -11.75 -3.65 23.31
CA ALA A 39 -11.43 -3.85 24.71
C ALA A 39 -12.45 -3.14 25.61
N ALA A 40 -13.60 -3.76 25.89
CA ALA A 40 -14.55 -3.28 26.90
C ALA A 40 -13.87 -3.02 28.26
N ALA A 41 -12.89 -3.84 28.62
CA ALA A 41 -12.07 -3.67 29.82
C ALA A 41 -11.22 -2.37 29.81
N ALA A 42 -10.85 -1.84 28.64
CA ALA A 42 -10.11 -0.58 28.53
C ALA A 42 -10.94 0.62 29.01
N TRP A 43 -12.26 0.50 28.97
CA TRP A 43 -13.19 1.54 29.43
C TRP A 43 -13.45 1.48 30.94
N ARG A 44 -13.02 0.39 31.62
CA ARG A 44 -13.32 0.12 33.04
C ARG A 44 -14.80 0.33 33.37
N ASP A 45 -15.67 0.05 32.40
CA ASP A 45 -17.10 0.24 32.51
C ASP A 45 -17.70 -0.78 33.47
N ASP A 46 -18.47 -0.30 34.43
CA ASP A 46 -19.26 -1.11 35.36
C ASP A 46 -20.65 -1.45 34.82
N GLY A 47 -20.92 -1.06 33.56
CA GLY A 47 -22.16 -1.29 32.82
C GLY A 47 -22.95 0.00 32.60
N LEU A 48 -22.58 1.11 33.24
CA LEU A 48 -23.27 2.40 33.10
C LEU A 48 -23.14 2.99 31.68
N ILE A 49 -22.00 2.78 31.03
CA ILE A 49 -21.74 3.34 29.69
C ILE A 49 -21.77 2.28 28.57
N ALA A 50 -22.17 1.05 28.88
CA ALA A 50 -22.13 -0.08 27.95
C ALA A 50 -22.80 0.20 26.60
N PRO A 51 -24.00 0.84 26.52
CA PRO A 51 -24.61 1.16 25.24
C PRO A 51 -23.75 2.10 24.36
N PHE A 52 -22.99 3.02 24.98
CA PHE A 52 -22.10 3.92 24.26
C PHE A 52 -20.83 3.20 23.79
N VAL A 53 -20.29 2.31 24.62
CA VAL A 53 -19.14 1.47 24.28
C VAL A 53 -19.48 0.54 23.13
N ASP A 54 -20.69 -0.04 23.11
CA ASP A 54 -21.18 -0.88 22.02
C ASP A 54 -21.24 -0.12 20.69
N ILE A 55 -21.88 1.06 20.68
CA ILE A 55 -21.95 1.93 19.48
C ILE A 55 -20.54 2.31 19.02
N TYR A 56 -19.67 2.72 19.95
CA TYR A 56 -18.29 3.07 19.64
C TYR A 56 -17.53 1.89 19.01
N SER A 57 -17.64 0.69 19.59
CA SER A 57 -16.98 -0.51 19.10
C SER A 57 -17.43 -0.89 17.69
N GLY A 58 -18.73 -0.69 17.39
CA GLY A 58 -19.31 -0.86 16.06
C GLY A 58 -18.73 0.14 15.06
N CYS A 59 -18.65 1.43 15.43
CA CYS A 59 -18.02 2.46 14.61
C CYS A 59 -16.54 2.17 14.34
N VAL A 60 -15.80 1.70 15.35
CA VAL A 60 -14.39 1.31 15.19
C VAL A 60 -14.27 0.13 14.21
N HIS A 61 -15.12 -0.89 14.32
CA HIS A 61 -15.09 -2.02 13.40
C HIS A 61 -15.37 -1.60 11.95
N GLU A 62 -16.37 -0.75 11.73
CA GLU A 62 -16.70 -0.27 10.38
C GLU A 62 -15.55 0.58 9.80
N ALA A 63 -14.97 1.47 10.61
CA ALA A 63 -13.81 2.26 10.21
C ALA A 63 -12.59 1.36 9.90
N ALA A 64 -12.31 0.37 10.76
CA ALA A 64 -11.21 -0.57 10.57
C ALA A 64 -11.39 -1.40 9.29
N ARG A 65 -12.62 -1.80 8.96
CA ARG A 65 -12.95 -2.50 7.72
C ARG A 65 -12.68 -1.63 6.49
N ALA A 66 -13.14 -0.38 6.51
CA ALA A 66 -12.91 0.56 5.42
C ALA A 66 -11.41 0.86 5.22
N LEU A 67 -10.68 1.14 6.30
CA LEU A 67 -9.24 1.39 6.25
C LEU A 67 -8.44 0.16 5.81
N SER A 68 -8.90 -1.04 6.15
CA SER A 68 -8.27 -2.29 5.68
C SER A 68 -8.35 -2.45 4.17
N ALA A 69 -9.44 -1.99 3.55
CA ALA A 69 -9.53 -1.95 2.09
C ALA A 69 -8.50 -0.97 1.49
N VAL A 70 -8.36 0.21 2.08
CA VAL A 70 -7.34 1.20 1.67
C VAL A 70 -5.92 0.63 1.79
N SER A 71 -5.59 -0.01 2.91
CA SER A 71 -4.27 -0.65 3.13
C SER A 71 -3.95 -1.71 2.08
N ARG A 72 -4.93 -2.54 1.70
CA ARG A 72 -4.76 -3.51 0.61
C ARG A 72 -4.54 -2.83 -0.74
N THR A 73 -5.28 -1.77 -1.04
CA THR A 73 -5.09 -1.00 -2.28
C THR A 73 -3.71 -0.38 -2.34
N VAL A 74 -3.24 0.26 -1.26
CA VAL A 74 -1.88 0.84 -1.20
C VAL A 74 -0.80 -0.22 -1.47
N ARG A 75 -0.92 -1.39 -0.83
CA ARG A 75 0.00 -2.51 -1.07
C ARG A 75 -0.05 -3.02 -2.52
N SER A 76 -1.27 -3.18 -3.07
CA SER A 76 -1.47 -3.59 -4.45
C SER A 76 -0.89 -2.60 -5.45
N THR A 77 -0.99 -1.30 -5.19
CA THR A 77 -0.34 -0.25 -5.99
C THR A 77 1.17 -0.39 -5.94
N GLY A 78 1.74 -0.65 -4.75
CA GLY A 78 3.16 -0.96 -4.61
C GLY A 78 3.60 -2.13 -5.48
N HIS A 79 2.89 -3.26 -5.43
CA HIS A 79 3.17 -4.42 -6.29
C HIS A 79 3.08 -4.09 -7.79
N GLY A 80 2.03 -3.39 -8.21
CA GLY A 80 1.90 -2.98 -9.62
C GLY A 80 3.02 -2.07 -10.11
N MET A 81 3.54 -1.19 -9.25
CA MET A 81 4.70 -0.35 -9.59
C MET A 81 6.00 -1.18 -9.69
N HIS A 82 6.20 -2.14 -8.78
CA HIS A 82 7.34 -3.06 -8.85
C HIS A 82 7.33 -3.89 -10.14
N ASP A 83 6.18 -4.49 -10.48
CA ASP A 83 6.01 -5.27 -11.70
C ASP A 83 6.25 -4.42 -12.96
N THR A 84 5.81 -3.16 -12.93
CA THR A 84 6.05 -2.20 -14.02
C THR A 84 7.55 -1.87 -14.15
N ALA A 85 8.24 -1.62 -13.04
CA ALA A 85 9.68 -1.37 -13.04
C ALA A 85 10.46 -2.56 -13.61
N ALA A 86 10.13 -3.79 -13.18
CA ALA A 86 10.72 -5.01 -13.71
C ALA A 86 10.49 -5.16 -15.22
N SER A 87 9.26 -4.91 -15.68
CA SER A 87 8.90 -4.97 -17.11
C SER A 87 9.69 -3.96 -17.95
N LEU A 88 9.94 -2.76 -17.42
CA LEU A 88 10.74 -1.74 -18.10
C LEU A 88 12.21 -2.16 -18.25
N VAL A 89 12.80 -2.75 -17.20
CA VAL A 89 14.17 -3.28 -17.25
C VAL A 89 14.29 -4.40 -18.28
N GLU A 90 13.31 -5.32 -18.31
CA GLU A 90 13.29 -6.40 -19.29
C GLU A 90 13.14 -5.88 -20.73
N ALA A 91 12.29 -4.87 -20.93
CA ALA A 91 12.08 -4.24 -22.22
C ALA A 91 13.34 -3.51 -22.73
N ASP A 92 14.04 -2.75 -21.88
CA ASP A 92 15.30 -2.09 -22.23
C ASP A 92 16.39 -3.13 -22.58
N ALA A 93 16.51 -4.19 -21.78
CA ALA A 93 17.43 -5.28 -22.07
C ALA A 93 17.11 -5.98 -23.40
N ALA A 94 15.83 -6.17 -23.74
CA ALA A 94 15.41 -6.71 -25.02
C ALA A 94 15.73 -5.75 -26.18
N ALA A 95 15.46 -4.45 -26.03
CA ALA A 95 15.76 -3.44 -27.03
C ALA A 95 17.26 -3.39 -27.38
N ARG A 96 18.12 -3.40 -26.36
CA ARG A 96 19.60 -3.42 -26.55
C ARG A 96 20.08 -4.67 -27.29
N ARG A 97 19.44 -5.82 -27.09
CA ARG A 97 19.77 -7.06 -27.82
C ARG A 97 19.38 -7.00 -29.31
N VAL A 98 18.32 -6.26 -29.64
CA VAL A 98 17.80 -6.17 -31.02
C VAL A 98 18.48 -5.07 -31.83
N LEU A 99 18.77 -3.91 -31.21
CA LEU A 99 19.28 -2.72 -31.89
C LEU A 99 20.82 -2.62 -31.91
N GLY A 100 21.53 -3.37 -31.05
CA GLY A 100 22.97 -3.23 -30.87
C GLY A 100 23.36 -2.00 -30.01
N PRO A 101 24.58 -1.96 -29.45
CA PRO A 101 24.96 -1.01 -28.39
C PRO A 101 25.08 0.47 -28.82
N ASP A 102 25.12 0.77 -30.12
CA ASP A 102 25.42 2.12 -30.64
C ASP A 102 24.17 2.95 -31.01
N GLU A 103 22.98 2.35 -31.09
CA GLU A 103 21.73 3.08 -31.39
C GLU A 103 20.90 3.43 -30.14
N VAL A 104 21.39 3.12 -28.95
CA VAL A 104 20.67 3.27 -27.67
C VAL A 104 21.38 4.26 -26.75
N ALA A 105 21.48 5.55 -27.13
CA ALA A 105 21.70 6.63 -26.15
C ALA A 105 21.51 8.05 -26.72
N PRO A 106 21.21 9.04 -25.87
CA PRO A 106 20.34 9.04 -24.68
C PRO A 106 18.95 9.59 -24.99
#